data_AF-A0A1A8R019-F1
#
_entry.id   AF-A0A1A8R019-F1
#
_cell.length_a   1.000
_cell.length_b   1.000
_cell.length_c   1.000
_cell.angle_alpha   90.00
_cell.angle_beta   90.00
_cell.angle_gamma   90.00
#
_symmetry.space_group_name_H-M   'P 1'
#
loop_
_entity.id
_entity.type
_entity.pdbx_description
1 polymer ?
#
loop_
_entity_poly.entity_id
_entity_poly.type
_entity_poly.pdbx_seq_one_letter_code
_entity_poly.pdbx_strand_id
1 'polypeptide(L)' 'YISVKVVDVPDPPQAPKILSVGEDSCIVQWEAPEFDGGEPIIGYVLERKKLRSYRWMRLNFDPYPETTYEAKRMIEGMPY' A
#
# COMPACT_ATOMS: atom_id res chain seq x y z
N TYR A 1 6.66 28.28 -20.81
CA TYR A 1 7.75 27.40 -20.34
C TYR A 1 7.08 26.17 -19.72
N ILE A 2 7.24 24.99 -20.31
CA ILE A 2 6.69 23.74 -19.74
C ILE A 2 7.84 23.09 -18.99
N SER A 3 7.78 23.11 -17.66
CA SER A 3 8.73 22.42 -16.80
C SER A 3 8.29 20.95 -16.68
N VAL A 4 8.87 20.07 -17.50
CA VAL A 4 8.73 18.62 -17.35
C VAL A 4 9.62 18.21 -16.17
N LYS A 5 9.01 18.00 -15.00
CA LYS A 5 9.69 17.33 -13.88
C LYS A 5 9.78 15.86 -14.24
N VAL A 6 10.98 15.38 -14.53
CA VAL A 6 11.27 13.95 -14.64
C VAL A 6 11.25 13.42 -13.20
N VAL A 7 10.18 12.73 -12.83
CA VAL A 7 10.08 12.02 -11.56
C VAL A 7 10.46 10.58 -11.84
N ASP A 8 11.48 10.06 -11.16
CA ASP A 8 11.87 8.66 -11.29
C ASP A 8 10.92 7.78 -10.48
N VAL A 9 10.86 6.48 -10.78
CA VAL A 9 10.02 5.56 -10.01
C VAL A 9 10.64 5.42 -8.61
N PRO A 10 9.90 5.67 -7.51
CA PRO A 10 10.44 5.45 -6.17
C PRO A 10 10.88 3.98 -6.03
N ASP A 11 11.92 3.74 -5.24
CA ASP A 11 12.36 2.38 -4.95
C ASP A 11 11.19 1.58 -4.34
N PRO A 12 11.11 0.26 -4.54
CA PRO A 12 10.13 -0.55 -3.85
C PRO A 12 10.23 -0.30 -2.33
N PRO A 13 9.08 -0.12 -1.64
CA PRO A 13 9.08 -0.04 -0.20
C PRO A 13 9.72 -1.30 0.38
N GLN A 14 10.32 -1.18 1.56
CA GLN A 14 10.86 -2.35 2.23
C GLN A 14 9.76 -3.39 2.46
N ALA A 15 10.17 -4.66 2.54
CA ALA A 15 9.25 -5.79 2.68
C ALA A 15 8.27 -5.56 3.86
N PRO A 16 6.95 -5.60 3.62
CA PRO A 16 5.96 -5.43 4.67
C PRO A 16 6.09 -6.55 5.70
N LYS A 17 6.13 -6.17 6.98
CA LYS A 17 6.09 -7.06 8.14
C LYS A 17 4.66 -7.20 8.63
N ILE A 18 4.24 -8.42 8.91
CA ILE A 18 2.95 -8.64 9.57
C ILE A 18 3.17 -8.51 11.08
N LEU A 19 2.54 -7.50 11.69
CA LEU A 19 2.62 -7.28 13.14
C LEU A 19 1.67 -8.20 13.91
N SER A 20 0.47 -8.42 13.38
CA SER A 20 -0.52 -9.26 14.02
C SER A 20 -1.47 -9.87 13.00
N VAL A 21 -1.94 -11.09 13.27
CA VAL A 21 -2.95 -11.78 12.48
C VAL A 21 -4.05 -12.23 13.44
N GLY A 22 -5.21 -11.60 13.33
CA GLY A 22 -6.45 -12.08 13.92
C GLY A 22 -7.18 -13.06 12.99
N GLU A 23 -8.31 -13.57 13.46
CA GLU A 23 -9.15 -14.51 12.71
C GLU A 23 -9.67 -13.92 11.38
N ASP A 24 -9.91 -12.61 11.37
CA ASP A 24 -10.48 -11.86 10.24
C ASP A 24 -9.81 -10.49 10.01
N SER A 25 -8.70 -10.23 10.68
CA SER A 25 -7.92 -9.00 10.53
C SER A 25 -6.44 -9.33 10.47
N CYS A 26 -5.67 -8.53 9.75
CA CYS A 26 -4.21 -8.55 9.88
C CYS A 26 -3.67 -7.13 9.91
N ILE A 27 -2.67 -6.91 10.75
CA ILE A 27 -1.93 -5.66 10.84
C ILE A 27 -0.64 -5.86 10.06
N VAL A 28 -0.45 -5.06 9.03
CA VAL A 28 0.76 -5.00 8.21
C VAL A 28 1.42 -3.66 8.43
N GLN A 29 2.74 -3.67 8.61
CA GLN A 29 3.57 -2.48 8.68
C GLN A 29 4.70 -2.61 7.67
N TRP A 30 4.95 -1.57 6.89
CA TRP A 30 6.10 -1.50 5.99
C TRP A 30 6.96 -0.30 6.36
N GLU A 31 8.12 -0.18 5.72
CA GLU A 31 9.00 0.97 5.87
C GLU A 31 9.06 1.69 4.52
N ALA A 32 9.14 3.03 4.57
CA ALA A 32 9.28 3.84 3.38
C ALA A 32 10.54 3.42 2.62
N PRO A 33 10.55 3.48 1.27
CA PRO A 33 11.76 3.26 0.51
C PRO A 33 12.83 4.29 0.86
N GLU A 34 14.10 3.91 0.67
CA GLU A 34 15.23 4.80 0.93
C GLU A 34 15.32 5.94 -0.10
N PHE A 35 14.74 5.71 -1.29
CA PHE A 35 14.76 6.66 -2.39
C PHE A 35 13.35 6.87 -2.96
N ASP A 36 12.78 8.05 -2.72
CA ASP A 36 11.42 8.41 -3.18
C ASP A 36 11.37 8.86 -4.66
N GLY A 37 12.44 8.69 -5.44
CA GLY A 37 12.43 9.01 -6.89
C GLY A 37 12.44 10.51 -7.22
N GLY A 38 12.59 11.39 -6.22
CA GLY A 38 12.66 12.85 -6.38
C GLY A 38 11.37 13.62 -6.06
N GLU A 39 10.30 12.94 -5.65
CA GLU A 39 9.09 13.55 -5.10
C GLU A 39 8.75 12.88 -3.75
N PRO A 40 8.13 13.59 -2.80
CA PRO A 40 7.72 12.98 -1.53
C PRO A 40 6.63 11.92 -1.77
N ILE A 41 6.70 10.80 -1.04
CA ILE A 41 5.63 9.80 -1.06
C ILE A 41 4.34 10.39 -0.54
N ILE A 42 3.36 10.51 -1.43
CA ILE A 42 2.00 10.97 -1.13
C ILE A 42 1.16 9.91 -0.39
N GLY A 43 1.58 8.64 -0.48
CA GLY A 43 0.95 7.51 0.19
C GLY A 43 1.19 6.21 -0.55
N TYR A 44 0.70 5.12 0.04
CA TYR A 44 0.93 3.75 -0.40
C TYR A 44 -0.33 3.13 -0.97
N VAL A 45 -0.16 2.28 -1.97
CA VAL A 45 -1.23 1.41 -2.47
C VAL A 45 -1.11 0.07 -1.78
N LEU A 46 -2.17 -0.31 -1.09
CA LEU A 46 -2.28 -1.57 -0.38
C LEU A 46 -2.98 -2.59 -1.27
N GLU A 47 -2.31 -3.70 -1.52
CA GLU A 47 -2.87 -4.80 -2.28
C GLU A 47 -2.74 -6.10 -1.49
N ARG A 48 -3.80 -6.92 -1.53
CA ARG A 48 -3.74 -8.30 -1.04
C ARG A 48 -3.93 -9.29 -2.17
N LYS A 49 -3.26 -10.43 -2.04
CA LYS A 49 -3.49 -11.59 -2.91
C LYS A 49 -3.92 -12.76 -2.04
N LYS A 50 -5.08 -13.35 -2.36
CA LYS A 50 -5.47 -14.63 -1.72
C LYS A 50 -4.50 -15.72 -2.20
N LEU A 51 -4.11 -16.64 -1.33
CA LEU A 51 -3.15 -17.73 -1.62
C LEU A 51 -3.48 -18.52 -2.91
N ARG A 52 -4.77 -18.67 -3.24
CA ARG A 52 -5.26 -19.37 -4.44
C ARG A 52 -5.74 -18.45 -5.56
N SER A 53 -5.61 -17.13 -5.40
CA SER A 53 -5.99 -16.15 -6.42
C SER A 53 -4.75 -15.70 -7.20
N TYR A 54 -4.88 -15.63 -8.53
CA TYR A 54 -3.86 -15.01 -9.38
C TYR A 54 -3.95 -13.48 -9.40
N ARG A 55 -5.04 -12.92 -8.86
CA ARG A 55 -5.34 -11.49 -8.89
C ARG A 55 -5.04 -10.83 -7.55
N TRP A 56 -4.26 -9.75 -7.61
CA TRP A 56 -4.13 -8.79 -6.51
C TRP A 56 -5.39 -7.94 -6.42
N MET A 57 -5.86 -7.71 -5.21
CA MET A 57 -6.99 -6.84 -4.91
C MET A 57 -6.50 -5.65 -4.11
N ARG A 58 -6.73 -4.46 -4.65
CA ARG A 58 -6.49 -3.22 -3.96
C ARG A 58 -7.42 -3.09 -2.75
N LEU A 59 -6.87 -2.63 -1.63
CA LEU A 59 -7.54 -2.48 -0.34
C LEU A 59 -7.95 -1.04 -0.04
N ASN A 60 -7.25 -0.05 -0.62
CA ASN A 60 -7.50 1.38 -0.45
C ASN A 60 -7.84 2.06 -1.78
N PHE A 61 -8.80 2.98 -1.78
CA PHE A 61 -9.13 3.77 -2.98
C PHE A 61 -8.07 4.86 -3.22
N ASP A 62 -7.81 5.68 -2.19
CA ASP A 62 -6.82 6.76 -2.21
C ASP A 62 -5.47 6.31 -1.61
N PRO A 63 -4.33 6.94 -1.99
CA PRO A 63 -3.02 6.66 -1.40
C PRO A 63 -3.06 6.73 0.13
N TYR A 64 -2.62 5.67 0.79
CA TYR A 64 -2.65 5.59 2.25
C TYR A 64 -1.39 6.27 2.81
N PRO A 65 -1.50 7.35 3.60
CA PRO A 65 -0.33 8.15 3.98
C PRO A 65 0.56 7.48 5.04
N GLU A 66 0.00 6.55 5.82
CA GLU A 66 0.75 5.88 6.88
C GLU A 66 1.43 4.60 6.39
N THR A 67 2.38 4.11 7.17
CA THR A 67 3.13 2.88 6.89
C THR A 67 2.61 1.66 7.66
N THR A 68 1.53 1.82 8.42
CA THR A 68 0.86 0.74 9.16
C THR A 68 -0.58 0.65 8.73
N TYR A 69 -1.01 -0.51 8.26
CA TYR A 69 -2.37 -0.76 7.82
C TYR A 69 -2.96 -1.98 8.51
N GLU A 70 -4.13 -1.77 9.10
CA GLU A 70 -4.94 -2.84 9.64
C GLU A 70 -5.95 -3.30 8.59
N ALA A 71 -5.60 -4.38 7.87
CA ALA A 71 -6.49 -5.07 6.97
C ALA A 71 -7.53 -5.87 7.76
N LYS A 72 -8.59 -5.21 8.23
CA LYS A 72 -9.82 -5.89 8.66
C LYS A 72 -10.52 -6.52 7.45
N ARG A 73 -11.48 -7.42 7.68
CA ARG A 73 -12.35 -8.10 6.70
C ARG A 73 -13.19 -7.13 5.83
N MET A 74 -12.58 -6.15 5.18
CA MET A 74 -13.17 -5.31 4.15
C MET A 74 -13.21 -6.12 2.86
N ILE A 75 -14.22 -6.98 2.74
CA ILE A 75 -14.96 -7.23 1.48
C ILE A 75 -16.47 -7.03 1.73
N GLU A 76 -16.86 -6.22 2.72
CA GLU A 76 -18.27 -5.88 2.93
C GLU A 76 -18.35 -4.40 3.23
N GLY A 77 -18.60 -3.59 2.20
CA GLY A 77 -18.82 -2.15 2.35
C GLY A 77 -18.10 -1.26 1.36
N MET A 78 -18.13 -1.59 0.05
CA MET A 78 -18.09 -0.48 -0.91
C MET A 78 -19.31 0.40 -0.63
N PRO A 79 -19.18 1.71 -0.37
CA PRO A 79 -20.29 2.61 -0.65
C PRO A 79 -20.49 2.63 -2.18
N TYR A 80 -21.74 2.52 -2.61
CA TYR A 80 -22.21 2.78 -3.97
C TYR A 80 -21.83 4.19 -4.43
#